data_AF-A0A3N5W4U8-F1
#
_entry.id   AF-A0A3N5W4U8-F1
#
_cell.length_a   1.000
_cell.length_b   1.000
_cell.length_c   1.000
_cell.angle_alpha   90.00
_cell.angle_beta   90.00
_cell.angle_gamma   90.00
#
_symmetry.space_group_name_H-M   'P 1'
#
loop_
_entity.id
_entity.type
_entity.pdbx_description
1 polymer ?
#
loop_
_entity_poly.entity_id
_entity_poly.type
_entity_poly.pdbx_seq_one_letter_code
_entity_poly.pdbx_strand_id
1 'polypeptide(L)'
;MRRDLPLAGFFLVAAGVLLLLGNLGVLSEVKHWLWAALFGLGGLFFILHYLQRRTEWWALIPGVALLSLGAIIVVQDLAPESDWAGPLFLAGLGLAFLLVHFVAPGNWWAI
;
A
#
# COMPACT_ATOMS: atom_id res chain seq x y z
N MET A 1 9.72 -3.32 -40.71
CA MET A 1 10.71 -3.07 -39.64
C MET A 1 10.44 -1.67 -39.09
N ARG A 2 9.64 -1.55 -38.02
CA ARG A 2 9.26 -0.24 -37.43
C ARG A 2 10.42 0.25 -36.54
N ARG A 3 10.78 1.53 -36.64
CA ARG A 3 11.87 2.19 -35.91
C ARG A 3 11.26 3.17 -34.90
N ASP A 4 10.86 2.67 -33.74
CA ASP A 4 10.34 3.43 -32.59
C ASP A 4 11.37 3.56 -31.44
N LEU A 5 12.63 3.21 -31.75
CA LEU A 5 13.81 3.23 -30.88
C LEU A 5 14.13 4.57 -30.16
N PRO A 6 13.90 5.79 -30.71
CA PRO A 6 14.32 7.02 -30.02
C PRO A 6 13.42 7.41 -28.84
N LEU A 7 12.13 7.05 -28.87
CA LEU A 7 11.21 7.34 -27.77
C LEU A 7 11.52 6.46 -26.55
N ALA A 8 11.76 5.17 -26.78
CA ALA A 8 12.15 4.24 -25.73
C ALA A 8 13.45 4.68 -25.03
N GLY A 9 14.46 5.16 -25.79
CA GLY A 9 15.69 5.71 -25.24
C GLY A 9 15.47 6.94 -24.38
N PHE A 10 14.62 7.88 -24.83
CA PHE A 10 14.25 9.05 -24.03
C PHE A 10 13.56 8.66 -22.72
N PHE A 11 12.58 7.74 -22.77
CA PHE A 11 11.91 7.23 -21.56
C PHE A 11 12.89 6.53 -20.61
N LEU A 12 13.85 5.77 -21.14
CA LEU A 12 14.86 5.11 -20.33
C LEU A 12 15.77 6.11 -19.59
N VAL A 13 16.24 7.15 -20.29
CA VAL A 13 17.05 8.22 -19.68
C VAL A 13 16.23 9.00 -18.64
N ALA A 14 14.99 9.36 -18.97
CA ALA A 14 14.10 10.04 -18.04
C ALA A 14 13.83 9.20 -16.78
N ALA A 15 13.53 7.90 -16.95
CA ALA A 15 13.37 6.96 -15.84
C ALA A 15 14.67 6.84 -15.01
N GLY A 16 15.83 6.77 -15.66
CA GLY A 16 17.13 6.73 -14.98
C GLY A 16 17.41 7.98 -14.14
N VAL A 17 17.14 9.17 -14.67
CA VAL A 17 17.28 10.43 -13.91
C VAL A 17 16.30 10.48 -12.74
N LEU A 18 15.04 10.09 -12.95
CA LEU A 18 14.04 10.01 -11.87
C LEU A 18 14.45 9.04 -10.77
N LEU A 19 14.96 7.86 -11.13
CA LEU A 19 15.48 6.87 -10.17
C LEU A 19 16.69 7.41 -9.41
N LEU A 20 17.60 8.12 -10.08
CA LEU A 20 18.78 8.73 -9.46
C LEU A 20 18.37 9.82 -8.47
N LEU A 21 17.45 10.72 -8.85
CA LEU A 21 16.90 11.75 -7.95
C LEU A 21 16.18 11.12 -6.75
N GLY A 22 15.47 10.01 -6.96
CA GLY A 22 14.87 9.23 -5.88
C GLY A 22 15.89 8.62 -4.93
N ASN A 23 17.03 8.14 -5.44
CA ASN A 23 18.11 7.56 -4.63
C ASN A 23 18.93 8.63 -3.87
N LEU A 24 19.07 9.82 -4.44
CA LEU A 24 19.72 10.97 -3.77
C LEU A 24 18.85 11.59 -2.65
N GLY A 25 17.63 11.09 -2.43
CA GLY A 25 16.72 11.63 -1.42
C GLY A 25 16.04 12.95 -1.82
N VAL A 26 16.28 13.47 -3.03
CA VAL A 26 15.65 14.72 -3.52
C VAL A 26 14.12 14.59 -3.57
N LEU A 27 13.63 13.38 -3.83
CA LEU A 27 12.21 13.08 -3.90
C LEU A 27 11.66 12.43 -2.62
N SER A 28 12.42 12.35 -1.52
CA SER A 28 12.03 11.58 -0.33
C SER A 28 10.65 11.99 0.18
N GLU A 29 10.47 13.27 0.51
CA GLU A 29 9.22 13.81 1.06
C GLU A 29 8.02 13.51 0.15
N VAL A 30 8.10 13.93 -1.12
CA VAL A 30 7.02 13.73 -2.09
C VAL A 30 6.73 12.24 -2.29
N LYS A 31 7.77 11.40 -2.30
CA LYS A 31 7.63 9.95 -2.45
C LYS A 31 6.91 9.32 -1.26
N HIS A 32 7.27 9.67 -0.01
CA HIS A 32 6.60 9.13 1.18
C HIS A 32 5.11 9.46 1.18
N TRP A 33 4.75 10.73 0.98
CA TRP A 33 3.35 11.16 0.92
C TRP A 33 2.58 10.54 -0.25
N LEU A 34 3.22 10.39 -1.42
CA LEU A 34 2.64 9.71 -2.57
C LEU A 34 2.33 8.23 -2.25
N TRP A 35 3.26 7.49 -1.66
CA TRP A 35 3.03 6.09 -1.29
C TRP A 35 2.00 5.94 -0.18
N ALA A 36 2.03 6.82 0.84
CA ALA A 36 1.01 6.86 1.88
C ALA A 36 -0.39 7.06 1.29
N ALA A 37 -0.53 8.00 0.35
CA ALA A 37 -1.79 8.26 -0.34
C ALA A 37 -2.21 7.08 -1.22
N LEU A 38 -1.30 6.49 -2.01
CA LEU A 38 -1.61 5.34 -2.87
C LEU A 38 -2.09 4.13 -2.06
N PHE A 39 -1.40 3.80 -0.97
CA PHE A 39 -1.79 2.69 -0.10
C PHE A 39 -3.06 3.01 0.70
N GLY A 40 -3.20 4.25 1.20
CA GLY A 40 -4.40 4.69 1.90
C GLY A 40 -5.65 4.64 1.01
N LEU A 41 -5.57 5.19 -0.20
CA LEU A 41 -6.66 5.19 -1.17
C LEU A 41 -6.95 3.78 -1.71
N GLY A 42 -5.91 2.98 -1.99
CA GLY A 42 -6.07 1.59 -2.39
C GLY A 42 -6.74 0.75 -1.31
N GLY A 43 -6.32 0.93 -0.05
CA GLY A 43 -6.95 0.27 1.09
C GLY A 43 -8.41 0.69 1.26
N LEU A 44 -8.69 1.99 1.18
CA LEU A 44 -10.05 2.51 1.24
C LEU A 44 -10.93 1.97 0.10
N PHE A 45 -10.39 1.86 -1.12
CA PHE A 45 -11.10 1.26 -2.25
C PHE A 45 -11.57 -0.16 -1.93
N PHE A 46 -10.70 -1.01 -1.37
CA PHE A 46 -11.07 -2.37 -0.99
C PHE A 46 -12.07 -2.43 0.17
N ILE A 47 -11.92 -1.55 1.17
CA ILE A 47 -12.92 -1.45 2.25
C ILE A 47 -14.29 -1.07 1.68
N LEU A 48 -14.35 -0.04 0.83
CA LEU A 48 -15.58 0.38 0.17
C LEU A 48 -16.17 -0.72 -0.72
N HIS A 49 -15.33 -1.47 -1.43
CA HIS A 49 -15.73 -2.61 -2.24
C HIS A 49 -16.43 -3.69 -1.38
N TYR A 50 -15.86 -4.03 -0.24
CA TYR A 50 -16.49 -4.93 0.73
C TYR A 50 -17.82 -4.35 1.28
N LEU A 51 -17.88 -3.05 1.60
CA LEU A 51 -19.11 -2.42 2.09
C LEU A 51 -20.25 -2.52 1.06
N GLN A 52 -19.92 -2.43 -0.23
CA GLN A 52 -20.87 -2.59 -1.34
C GLN A 52 -21.25 -4.05 -1.59
N ARG A 53 -20.32 -4.98 -1.41
CA ARG A 53 -20.48 -6.41 -1.69
C ARG A 53 -20.02 -7.24 -0.50
N ARG A 54 -20.87 -7.32 0.53
CA ARG A 54 -20.56 -8.01 1.80
C ARG A 54 -20.23 -9.50 1.63
N THR A 55 -20.66 -10.11 0.53
CA THR A 55 -20.30 -11.49 0.16
C THR A 55 -18.82 -11.64 -0.22
N GLU A 56 -18.18 -10.56 -0.67
CA GLU A 56 -16.77 -10.51 -1.09
C GLU A 56 -15.87 -10.14 0.12
N TRP A 57 -15.97 -10.92 1.20
CA TRP A 57 -15.22 -10.73 2.46
C TRP A 57 -13.70 -10.65 2.27
N TRP A 58 -13.18 -11.27 1.20
CA TRP A 58 -11.75 -11.32 0.89
C TRP A 58 -11.15 -9.92 0.74
N ALA A 59 -11.95 -8.91 0.38
CA ALA A 59 -11.51 -7.53 0.20
C ALA A 59 -11.09 -6.84 1.51
N LEU A 60 -11.51 -7.35 2.68
CA LEU A 60 -11.04 -6.87 3.97
C LEU A 60 -9.53 -7.07 4.15
N ILE A 61 -8.97 -8.17 3.65
CA ILE A 61 -7.55 -8.50 3.78
C ILE A 61 -6.65 -7.48 3.06
N PRO A 62 -6.77 -7.27 1.74
CA PRO A 62 -5.98 -6.24 1.05
C PRO A 62 -6.36 -4.84 1.52
N GLY A 63 -7.63 -4.59 1.88
CA GLY A 63 -8.07 -3.29 2.39
C GLY A 63 -7.31 -2.88 3.66
N VAL A 64 -7.35 -3.72 4.70
CA VAL A 64 -6.70 -3.43 5.98
C VAL A 64 -5.17 -3.50 5.84
N ALA A 65 -4.62 -4.41 5.05
CA ALA A 65 -3.17 -4.49 4.83
C ALA A 65 -2.63 -3.20 4.17
N LEU A 66 -3.30 -2.68 3.15
CA LEU A 66 -2.91 -1.44 2.47
C LEU A 66 -3.08 -0.22 3.39
N LEU A 67 -4.18 -0.14 4.16
CA LEU A 67 -4.34 0.91 5.16
C LEU A 67 -3.23 0.88 6.22
N SER A 68 -2.80 -0.31 6.62
CA SER A 68 -1.70 -0.50 7.57
C SER A 68 -0.38 0.00 6.99
N LEU A 69 -0.08 -0.30 5.73
CA LEU A 69 1.10 0.22 5.04
C LEU A 69 1.06 1.76 4.93
N GLY A 70 -0.09 2.33 4.57
CA GLY A 70 -0.27 3.78 4.54
C GLY A 70 -0.04 4.42 5.92
N ALA A 71 -0.59 3.82 6.98
CA ALA A 71 -0.41 4.28 8.35
C ALA A 71 1.05 4.19 8.81
N ILE A 72 1.76 3.11 8.45
CA ILE A 72 3.19 2.95 8.79
C ILE A 72 4.03 4.07 8.19
N ILE A 73 3.78 4.43 6.93
CA ILE A 73 4.52 5.53 6.28
C ILE A 73 4.29 6.84 7.03
N VAL A 74 3.04 7.13 7.42
CA VAL A 74 2.72 8.34 8.19
C VAL A 74 3.37 8.31 9.59
N VAL A 75 3.36 7.17 10.26
CA VAL A 75 3.99 7.04 11.59
C VAL A 75 5.50 7.21 11.50
N GLN A 76 6.15 6.66 10.47
CA GLN A 76 7.58 6.83 10.26
C GLN A 76 7.97 8.28 9.93
N ASP A 77 7.09 9.02 9.26
CA ASP A 77 7.29 10.45 8.99
C ASP A 77 7.17 11.29 10.27
N LEU A 78 6.16 11.00 11.10
CA LEU A 78 5.89 11.73 12.36
C LEU A 78 6.82 11.34 13.51
N ALA A 79 7.31 10.10 13.53
CA ALA A 79 8.18 9.55 14.56
C ALA A 79 9.27 8.66 13.94
N PRO A 80 10.32 9.25 13.33
CA PRO A 80 11.34 8.51 12.58
C PRO A 80 12.13 7.51 13.41
N GLU A 81 12.32 7.79 14.70
CA GLU A 81 13.06 6.93 15.64
C GLU A 81 12.24 5.74 16.17
N SER A 82 11.00 5.60 15.72
CA SER A 82 10.05 4.63 16.28
C SER A 82 9.97 3.34 15.45
N ASP A 83 10.11 2.20 16.11
CA ASP A 83 10.06 0.87 15.46
C ASP A 83 8.65 0.27 15.47
N TRP A 84 7.65 1.05 15.06
CA TRP A 84 6.26 0.61 15.05
C TRP A 84 5.84 -0.09 13.75
N ALA A 85 6.70 -0.12 12.73
CA ALA A 85 6.34 -0.65 11.41
C ALA A 85 5.89 -2.11 11.46
N GLY A 86 6.70 -2.99 12.07
CA GLY A 86 6.37 -4.39 12.25
C GLY A 86 5.11 -4.61 13.09
N PRO A 87 5.04 -4.07 14.32
CA PRO A 87 3.86 -4.19 15.17
C PRO A 87 2.56 -3.67 14.52
N LEU A 88 2.59 -2.51 13.86
CA LEU A 88 1.42 -1.94 13.18
C LEU A 88 0.96 -2.83 12.01
N PHE A 89 1.91 -3.34 11.22
CA PHE A 89 1.57 -4.22 10.10
C PHE A 89 0.93 -5.52 10.59
N LEU A 90 1.51 -6.14 11.62
CA LEU A 90 0.99 -7.39 12.18
C LEU A 90 -0.35 -7.18 12.89
N ALA A 91 -0.52 -6.07 13.61
CA ALA A 91 -1.81 -5.70 14.21
C ALA A 91 -2.87 -5.50 13.14
N GLY A 92 -2.52 -4.84 12.03
CA GLY A 92 -3.39 -4.68 10.86
C GLY A 92 -3.80 -6.02 10.24
N LEU A 93 -2.83 -6.92 10.01
CA LEU A 93 -3.13 -8.26 9.51
C LEU A 93 -4.02 -9.04 10.48
N GLY A 94 -3.71 -9.03 11.78
CA GLY A 94 -4.53 -9.66 12.81
C GLY A 94 -5.97 -9.13 12.83
N LEU A 95 -6.12 -7.80 12.71
CA LEU A 95 -7.43 -7.16 12.57
C LEU A 95 -8.16 -7.62 11.31
N ALA A 96 -7.46 -7.79 10.18
CA ALA A 96 -8.07 -8.28 8.95
C ALA A 96 -8.63 -9.70 9.11
N PHE A 97 -7.87 -10.63 9.73
CA PHE A 97 -8.35 -11.98 10.03
C PHE A 97 -9.53 -11.98 11.01
N LEU A 98 -9.44 -11.18 12.08
CA LEU A 98 -10.50 -11.02 13.07
C LEU A 98 -11.79 -10.50 12.42
N LEU A 99 -11.69 -9.50 11.54
CA LEU A 99 -12.85 -8.99 10.80
C LEU A 99 -13.45 -10.10 9.94
N VAL A 100 -12.64 -10.82 9.15
CA VAL A 100 -13.14 -11.91 8.31
C VAL A 100 -13.83 -12.99 9.14
N HIS A 101 -13.29 -13.36 10.29
CA HIS A 101 -13.91 -14.34 11.19
C HIS A 101 -15.34 -13.93 11.56
N PHE A 102 -15.55 -12.66 11.93
CA PHE A 102 -16.87 -12.16 12.31
C PHE A 102 -17.85 -12.06 11.14
N VAL A 103 -17.40 -11.69 9.94
CA VAL A 103 -18.33 -11.51 8.81
C VAL A 103 -18.55 -12.77 7.97
N ALA A 104 -17.60 -13.70 8.00
CA ALA A 104 -17.63 -14.93 7.22
C ALA A 104 -17.19 -16.12 8.09
N PRO A 105 -17.98 -16.49 9.12
CA PRO A 105 -17.62 -17.53 10.10
C PRO A 105 -17.47 -18.94 9.49
N GLY A 106 -17.88 -19.15 8.24
CA GLY A 106 -17.61 -20.39 7.51
C GLY A 106 -16.15 -20.58 7.07
N ASN A 107 -15.32 -19.54 7.21
CA ASN A 107 -13.92 -19.58 6.87
C ASN A 107 -13.07 -20.13 8.02
N TRP A 108 -12.88 -21.44 8.07
CA TRP A 108 -12.12 -22.16 9.12
C TRP A 108 -10.67 -21.69 9.34
N TRP A 109 -10.09 -21.01 8.35
CA TRP A 109 -8.73 -20.46 8.42
C TRP A 109 -8.70 -19.05 9.04
N ALA A 110 -9.84 -18.36 9.09
CA ALA A 110 -9.99 -17.10 9.78
C ALA A 110 -10.36 -17.43 11.24
N ILE A 111 -9.32 -17.40 12.07
CA ILE A 111 -9.27 -17.83 13.49
C ILE A 111 -10.55 -17.53 14.25
#